data_AF-A0A060C847-F1
#
_entry.id   AF-A0A060C847-F1
#
_cell.length_a   1.000
_cell.length_b   1.000
_cell.length_c   1.000
_cell.angle_alpha   90.00
_cell.angle_beta   90.00
_cell.angle_gamma   90.00
#
_symmetry.space_group_name_H-M   'P 1'
#
loop_
_entity.id
_entity.type
_entity.pdbx_description
1 polymer ?
#
loop_
_entity_poly.entity_id
_entity_poly.type
_entity_poly.pdbx_seq_one_letter_code
_entity_poly.pdbx_strand_id
1 'polypeptide(L)'
;AYLIYASNENRDLTISLLDSTYTKLVKPVSEQKRGTSVKDGDTYNIIATNSKESPAPVKWNGHYYLIYSHTTGWAPNENEYTKSEGDNIMGPYMRLERFRGRQWI
;
A
#
# COMPACT_ATOMS: atom_id res chain seq x y z
N ALA A 1 8.27 4.59 11.41
CA ALA A 1 7.89 3.29 10.79
C ALA A 1 6.48 3.42 10.21
N TYR A 2 6.04 2.48 9.37
CA TYR A 2 4.71 2.49 8.76
C TYR A 2 4.00 1.17 9.00
N LEU A 3 2.69 1.22 9.17
CA LEU A 3 1.80 0.05 9.12
C LEU A 3 1.08 0.04 7.77
N ILE A 4 1.11 -1.10 7.09
CA ILE A 4 0.36 -1.32 5.84
C ILE A 4 -0.61 -2.46 6.08
N TYR A 5 -1.91 -2.21 5.88
CA TYR A 5 -2.94 -3.14 6.31
C TYR A 5 -4.19 -3.06 5.42
N ALA A 6 -4.83 -4.23 5.25
CA ALA A 6 -6.17 -4.29 4.70
C ALA A 6 -7.16 -3.79 5.77
N SER A 7 -8.11 -2.96 5.36
CA SER A 7 -9.02 -2.23 6.22
C SER A 7 -10.40 -2.12 5.59
N ASN A 8 -11.39 -1.66 6.36
CA ASN A 8 -12.76 -1.47 5.88
C ASN A 8 -13.34 -2.75 5.20
N GLU A 9 -13.33 -3.86 5.94
CA GLU A 9 -13.74 -5.19 5.44
C GLU A 9 -12.89 -5.65 4.24
N ASN A 10 -11.58 -5.47 4.37
CA ASN A 10 -10.55 -5.73 3.35
C ASN A 10 -10.69 -4.93 2.05
N ARG A 11 -11.66 -4.02 1.92
CA ARG A 11 -11.87 -3.24 0.70
C ARG A 11 -10.74 -2.26 0.43
N ASP A 12 -10.16 -1.70 1.50
CA ASP A 12 -9.17 -0.63 1.43
C ASP A 12 -7.80 -1.11 1.88
N LEU A 13 -6.79 -0.97 1.03
CA LEU A 13 -5.40 -1.14 1.41
C LEU A 13 -4.83 0.20 1.86
N THR A 14 -4.41 0.28 3.13
CA THR A 14 -4.06 1.53 3.80
C THR A 14 -2.62 1.50 4.30
N ILE A 15 -1.91 2.61 4.12
CA ILE A 15 -0.60 2.90 4.71
C ILE A 15 -0.82 3.94 5.80
N SER A 16 -0.24 3.75 6.99
CA SER A 16 -0.29 4.74 8.08
C SER A 16 1.06 4.91 8.74
N LEU A 17 1.43 6.16 9.04
CA LEU A 17 2.62 6.49 9.81
C LEU A 17 2.41 6.11 11.28
N LEU A 18 3.40 5.41 11.83
CA LEU A 18 3.47 5.14 13.27
C LEU A 18 4.16 6.30 13.99
N ASP A 19 3.76 6.53 15.23
CA ASP A 19 4.45 7.47 16.12
C ASP A 19 5.91 7.05 16.38
N SER A 20 6.66 7.90 17.07
CA SER A 20 8.09 7.66 17.36
C SER A 20 8.33 6.44 18.25
N THR A 21 7.30 5.93 18.94
CA THR A 21 7.37 4.74 19.79
C THR A 21 6.97 3.47 19.05
N TYR A 22 6.47 3.60 17.82
CA TYR A 22 5.96 2.52 16.98
C TYR A 22 4.76 1.77 17.58
N THR A 23 4.05 2.37 18.53
CA THR A 23 2.94 1.70 19.24
C THR A 23 1.56 2.19 18.80
N LYS A 24 1.49 3.33 18.11
CA LYS A 24 0.23 3.96 17.67
C LYS A 24 0.36 4.58 16.28
N LEU A 25 -0.78 4.76 15.62
CA LEU A 25 -0.86 5.57 14.41
C LEU A 25 -0.78 7.06 14.77
N VAL A 26 -0.07 7.85 13.96
CA VAL A 26 -0.08 9.32 14.08
C VAL A 26 -1.48 9.86 13.77
N LYS A 27 -2.17 9.28 12.78
CA LYS A 27 -3.57 9.58 12.46
C LYS A 27 -4.46 8.39 12.83
N PRO A 28 -5.34 8.52 13.85
CA PRO A 28 -6.26 7.45 14.24
C PRO A 28 -7.19 7.03 13.10
N VAL A 29 -7.54 5.74 13.04
CA VAL A 29 -8.39 5.16 11.97
C VAL A 29 -9.73 5.90 11.85
N SER A 30 -10.33 6.32 12.96
CA SER A 30 -11.59 7.08 13.00
C SER A 30 -11.54 8.43 12.26
N GLU A 31 -10.35 8.95 11.99
CA GLU A 31 -10.14 10.21 11.29
C GLU A 31 -9.65 10.03 9.84
N GLN A 32 -9.38 8.80 9.42
CA GLN A 32 -8.93 8.49 8.07
C GLN A 32 -10.11 8.47 7.10
N LYS A 33 -9.96 9.13 5.94
CA LYS A 33 -11.03 9.27 4.94
C LYS A 33 -10.55 8.85 3.56
N ARG A 34 -11.39 8.08 2.86
CA ARG A 34 -11.17 7.66 1.46
C ARG A 34 -11.17 8.87 0.52
N GLY A 35 -10.36 8.80 -0.54
CA GLY A 35 -10.33 9.82 -1.60
C GLY A 35 -9.54 11.08 -1.27
N THR A 36 -8.72 11.04 -0.22
CA THR A 36 -7.75 12.12 0.06
C THR A 36 -6.58 11.99 -0.92
N SER A 37 -6.33 13.05 -1.71
CA SER A 37 -5.10 13.14 -2.49
C SER A 37 -3.93 13.27 -1.52
N VAL A 38 -2.95 12.39 -1.65
CA VAL A 38 -1.73 12.44 -0.84
C VAL A 38 -0.95 13.71 -1.13
N LYS A 39 -0.55 14.39 -0.07
CA LYS A 39 0.32 15.57 -0.07
C LYS A 39 1.55 15.29 0.77
N ASP A 40 2.58 16.11 0.55
CA ASP A 40 3.77 16.09 1.38
C ASP A 40 3.40 16.37 2.84
N GLY A 41 3.87 15.52 3.75
CA GLY A 41 3.54 15.57 5.17
C GLY A 41 2.31 14.77 5.59
N ASP A 42 1.59 14.14 4.66
CA ASP A 42 0.49 13.25 5.03
C ASP A 42 0.98 12.03 5.83
N THR A 43 0.13 11.62 6.77
CA THR A 43 0.43 10.57 7.75
C THR A 43 -0.33 9.27 7.49
N TYR A 44 -1.14 9.23 6.42
CA TYR A 44 -1.78 8.01 5.93
C TYR A 44 -2.16 8.15 4.44
N ASN A 45 -2.36 7.02 3.77
CA ASN A 45 -2.91 6.96 2.42
C ASN A 45 -3.71 5.66 2.20
N ILE A 46 -4.81 5.72 1.46
CA ILE A 46 -5.56 4.55 0.96
C ILE A 46 -5.17 4.34 -0.51
N ILE A 47 -4.34 3.35 -0.76
CA ILE A 47 -3.67 3.14 -2.06
C ILE A 47 -4.47 2.25 -3.02
N ALA A 48 -5.39 1.44 -2.50
CA ALA A 48 -6.25 0.57 -3.30
C ALA A 48 -7.61 0.41 -2.62
N THR A 49 -8.65 0.26 -3.43
CA THR A 49 -10.07 0.26 -3.02
C THR A 49 -10.84 -0.96 -3.53
N ASN A 50 -10.11 -1.95 -4.05
CA ASN A 50 -10.59 -3.12 -4.77
C ASN A 50 -10.07 -4.42 -4.16
N SER A 51 -10.12 -4.51 -2.82
CA SER A 51 -9.85 -5.72 -2.04
C SER A 51 -8.48 -6.35 -2.26
N LYS A 52 -7.44 -5.67 -1.77
CA LYS A 52 -6.06 -6.15 -1.74
C LYS A 52 -5.65 -6.52 -0.32
N GLU A 53 -4.90 -7.60 -0.17
CA GLU A 53 -4.44 -8.12 1.13
C GLU A 53 -2.98 -8.58 1.08
N SER A 54 -2.46 -9.06 2.22
CA SER A 54 -1.07 -9.54 2.35
C SER A 54 0.00 -8.58 1.80
N PRO A 55 -0.02 -7.28 2.17
CA PRO A 55 0.93 -6.31 1.62
C PRO A 55 2.36 -6.60 2.06
N ALA A 56 3.29 -6.53 1.10
CA ALA A 56 4.73 -6.65 1.32
C ALA A 56 5.47 -5.47 0.66
N PRO A 57 5.85 -4.44 1.44
CA PRO A 57 6.61 -3.30 0.93
C PRO A 57 8.09 -3.63 0.72
N VAL A 58 8.65 -3.17 -0.40
CA VAL A 58 10.10 -3.20 -0.68
C VAL A 58 10.53 -1.84 -1.21
N LYS A 59 11.60 -1.26 -0.64
CA LYS A 59 12.23 -0.06 -1.20
C LYS A 59 13.40 -0.46 -2.10
N TRP A 60 13.41 0.03 -3.33
CA TRP A 60 14.50 -0.20 -4.28
C TRP A 60 14.68 0.99 -5.21
N ASN A 61 15.93 1.42 -5.39
CA ASN A 61 16.33 2.53 -6.28
C ASN A 61 15.47 3.80 -6.14
N GLY A 62 15.25 4.27 -4.89
CA GLY A 62 14.47 5.48 -4.62
C GLY A 62 12.95 5.34 -4.84
N HIS A 63 12.43 4.12 -4.96
CA HIS A 63 11.00 3.86 -5.07
C HIS A 63 10.53 2.77 -4.11
N TYR A 64 9.26 2.81 -3.76
CA TYR A 64 8.56 1.79 -2.99
C TYR A 64 7.73 0.92 -3.93
N TYR A 65 7.90 -0.38 -3.80
CA TYR A 65 7.12 -1.41 -4.47
C TYR A 65 6.22 -2.05 -3.41
N LEU A 66 4.92 -2.04 -3.63
CA LEU A 66 3.98 -2.72 -2.76
C LEU A 66 3.42 -3.92 -3.50
N ILE A 67 3.78 -5.10 -3.04
CA ILE A 67 3.30 -6.38 -3.54
C ILE A 67 2.10 -6.80 -2.68
N TYR A 68 1.06 -7.33 -3.28
CA TYR A 68 -0.14 -7.80 -2.57
C TYR A 68 -0.89 -8.87 -3.35
N SER A 69 -1.75 -9.60 -2.65
CA SER A 69 -2.72 -10.54 -3.22
C SER A 69 -4.13 -9.93 -3.27
N HIS A 70 -5.05 -10.62 -3.94
CA HIS A 70 -6.49 -10.39 -3.81
C HIS A 70 -7.06 -11.21 -2.65
N THR A 71 -8.33 -10.95 -2.29
CA THR A 71 -9.01 -11.59 -1.14
C THR A 71 -9.75 -12.87 -1.54
N THR A 72 -9.05 -14.00 -1.62
CA THR A 72 -9.64 -15.33 -1.95
C THR A 72 -9.50 -16.35 -0.82
N GLY A 73 -9.31 -15.88 0.42
CA GLY A 73 -9.10 -16.72 1.58
C GLY A 73 -7.82 -17.55 1.42
N TRP A 74 -7.90 -18.86 1.63
CA TRP A 74 -6.76 -19.76 1.50
C TRP A 74 -6.41 -20.11 0.04
N ALA A 75 -7.31 -19.86 -0.91
CA ALA A 75 -7.05 -20.17 -2.31
C ALA A 75 -5.99 -19.20 -2.87
N PRO A 76 -4.94 -19.69 -3.55
CA PRO A 76 -3.95 -18.81 -4.17
C PRO A 76 -4.58 -17.97 -5.29
N ASN A 77 -4.05 -16.77 -5.49
CA ASN A 77 -4.44 -15.87 -6.58
C ASN A 77 -3.22 -15.14 -7.15
N GLU A 78 -3.41 -14.52 -8.32
CA GLU A 78 -2.36 -13.74 -9.00
C GLU A 78 -2.02 -12.49 -8.19
N ASN A 79 -0.80 -12.45 -7.66
CA ASN A 79 -0.30 -11.28 -6.95
C ASN A 79 0.00 -10.15 -7.93
N GLU A 80 -0.19 -8.92 -7.49
CA GLU A 80 0.06 -7.70 -8.25
C GLU A 80 1.02 -6.80 -7.48
N TYR A 81 1.55 -5.78 -8.14
CA TYR A 81 2.29 -4.74 -7.45
C TYR A 81 1.97 -3.34 -7.96
N THR A 82 2.26 -2.35 -7.14
CA THR A 82 2.32 -0.94 -7.53
C THR A 82 3.66 -0.34 -7.13
N LYS A 83 4.08 0.70 -7.84
CA LYS A 83 5.34 1.42 -7.64
C LYS A 83 5.04 2.88 -7.33
N SER A 84 5.67 3.44 -6.29
CA SER A 84 5.60 4.88 -6.01
C SER A 84 6.29 5.70 -7.11
N GLU A 85 5.78 6.89 -7.39
CA GLU A 85 6.38 7.79 -8.39
C GLU A 85 7.76 8.31 -7.98
N GLY A 86 8.08 8.33 -6.68
CA GLY A 86 9.38 8.72 -6.14
C GLY A 86 9.65 8.12 -4.77
N ASP A 87 10.60 8.70 -4.03
CA ASP A 87 11.03 8.23 -2.70
C ASP A 87 10.05 8.70 -1.61
N ASN A 88 8.78 8.32 -1.76
CA ASN A 88 7.73 8.57 -0.78
C ASN A 88 6.82 7.34 -0.66
N ILE A 89 6.81 6.70 0.51
CA ILE A 89 5.95 5.55 0.78
C ILE A 89 4.46 5.92 0.86
N MET A 90 4.12 7.19 1.06
CA MET A 90 2.74 7.63 0.94
C MET A 90 2.29 7.71 -0.51
N GLY A 91 3.21 7.64 -1.48
CA GLY A 91 2.90 7.75 -2.90
C GLY A 91 3.14 9.17 -3.45
N PRO A 92 2.51 9.55 -4.57
CA PRO A 92 1.51 8.78 -5.33
C PRO A 92 2.06 7.47 -5.91
N TYR A 93 1.15 6.55 -6.19
CA TYR A 93 1.45 5.21 -6.69
C TYR A 93 0.96 5.07 -8.13
N MET A 94 1.84 4.62 -9.01
CA MET A 94 1.50 4.33 -10.40
C MET A 94 0.59 3.11 -10.50
N ARG A 95 -0.29 3.10 -11.50
CA ARG A 95 -1.31 2.06 -11.65
C ARG A 95 -0.68 0.67 -11.78
N LEU A 96 -1.41 -0.30 -11.21
CA LEU A 96 -1.17 -1.75 -11.18
C LEU A 96 -0.38 -2.27 -12.39
N GLU A 97 0.81 -2.78 -12.10
CA GLU A 97 1.55 -3.61 -13.04
C GLU A 97 1.44 -5.06 -12.58
N ARG A 98 1.14 -5.95 -13.53
CA ARG A 98 1.28 -7.40 -13.29
C ARG A 98 2.75 -7.75 -13.36
N PHE A 99 3.14 -8.82 -12.69
CA PHE A 99 4.44 -9.45 -12.94
C PHE A 99 4.43 -10.04 -14.35
N ARG A 100 4.63 -9.19 -15.36
CA ARG A 100 4.86 -9.62 -16.73
C ARG A 100 6.29 -10.13 -16.76
N GLY A 101 6.43 -11.45 -16.88
CA GLY A 101 7.72 -12.06 -17.16
C GLY A 101 8.30 -11.40 -18.40
N ARG A 102 9.40 -10.65 -18.23
CA ARG A 102 10.27 -10.37 -19.37
C ARG A 102 10.83 -11.73 -19.77
N GLN A 103 10.39 -12.24 -20.93
CA GLN A 103 11.18 -13.26 -21.61
C GLN A 103 12.50 -12.59 -21.98
N TRP A 104 13.55 -12.93 -21.25
CA TRP A 104 14.90 -12.70 -21.70
C TRP A 104 15.22 -13.81 -22.70
N ILE A 105 14.94 -13.54 -23.97
CA ILE A 105 15.56 -14.21 -25.14
C ILE A 105 16.22 -13.13 -26.00
#